data_AF-W9CJB2-F1
#
_entry.id   AF-W9CJB2-F1
#
_cell.length_a   1.000
_cell.length_b   1.000
_cell.length_c   1.000
_cell.angle_alpha   90.00
_cell.angle_beta   90.00
_cell.angle_gamma   90.00
#
_symmetry.space_group_name_H-M   'P 1'
#
loop_
_entity.id
_entity.type
_entity.pdbx_description
1 polymer ?
#
loop_
_entity_poly.entity_id
_entity_poly.type
_entity_poly.pdbx_seq_one_letter_code
_entity_poly.pdbx_strand_id
1 'polypeptide(L)'
;MENVSDDKEELLQKCQFCCEGENYHPDPVAPHKYKKYWIFSTVIHIAVIIFTISILQSFYSPRRTPKNSVPFLPVNHDSHLVGDILSPLNNHAQHKIEALSTDSWDPELYFGEPTYESDRAWNALIYPRSFRVHKDEAVRLNMTESILLQPGDDFGTMLGALHNLHCLRRIRQMLYSDYYYPDASPEEKEYNRNHAYWKSLQQILESRNFPNENLMANTGPLN
;
A
#
# COMPACT_ATOMS: atom_id res chain seq x y z
N MET A 1 -29.73 -22.22 49.12
CA MET A 1 -30.69 -22.47 48.03
C MET A 1 -32.07 -22.20 48.63
N GLU A 2 -32.34 -20.92 48.90
CA GLU A 2 -33.04 -19.98 48.01
C GLU A 2 -34.56 -20.24 47.99
N ASN A 3 -35.21 -19.47 48.87
CA ASN A 3 -36.62 -19.08 48.92
C ASN A 3 -37.16 -18.63 47.57
N VAL A 4 -38.42 -18.95 47.24
CA VAL A 4 -39.46 -17.99 46.79
C VAL A 4 -40.84 -18.66 46.92
N SER A 5 -41.47 -18.60 48.10
CA SER A 5 -42.91 -18.86 48.23
C SER A 5 -43.49 -18.24 49.50
N ASP A 6 -43.38 -16.93 49.63
CA ASP A 6 -44.31 -16.06 50.37
C ASP A 6 -43.84 -14.62 50.10
N ASP A 7 -44.59 -13.61 50.53
CA ASP A 7 -44.33 -12.17 50.30
C ASP A 7 -45.08 -11.56 49.11
N LYS A 8 -46.16 -12.20 48.63
CA LYS A 8 -47.23 -11.47 47.91
C LYS A 8 -48.17 -10.72 48.85
N GLU A 9 -47.98 -10.84 50.17
CA GLU A 9 -48.78 -10.16 51.20
C GLU A 9 -48.15 -8.85 51.75
N GLU A 10 -46.93 -8.47 51.37
CA GLU A 10 -46.22 -7.32 51.96
C GLU A 10 -46.16 -6.04 51.10
N LEU A 11 -47.06 -5.89 50.12
CA LEU A 11 -47.29 -4.60 49.43
C LEU A 11 -48.73 -4.09 49.54
N LEU A 12 -49.58 -4.78 50.31
CA LEU A 12 -50.93 -4.34 50.65
C LEU A 12 -50.97 -3.55 51.97
N GLN A 13 -49.95 -2.72 52.23
CA GLN A 13 -49.92 -1.92 53.45
C GLN A 13 -49.88 -0.41 53.18
N LYS A 14 -50.99 0.22 53.60
CA LYS A 14 -51.24 1.66 53.81
C LYS A 14 -51.60 2.50 52.58
N CYS A 15 -52.83 2.35 52.11
CA CYS A 15 -53.57 3.53 51.66
C CYS A 15 -54.18 4.21 52.89
N GLN A 16 -53.55 5.29 53.36
CA GLN A 16 -53.95 6.02 54.57
C GLN A 16 -55.11 7.01 54.31
N PHE A 17 -55.86 6.87 53.20
CA PHE A 17 -56.82 7.90 52.77
C PHE A 17 -58.16 7.41 52.21
N CYS A 18 -58.53 6.14 52.41
CA CYS A 18 -59.86 5.68 51.99
C CYS A 18 -60.85 5.71 53.15
N CYS A 19 -61.30 6.91 53.52
CA CYS A 19 -62.59 7.07 54.19
C CYS A 19 -63.66 7.26 53.10
N GLU A 20 -64.62 6.34 53.09
CA GLU A 20 -66.02 6.43 52.65
C GLU A 20 -66.38 7.27 51.40
N GLY A 21 -66.95 6.57 50.41
CA GLY A 21 -67.86 7.17 49.43
C GLY A 21 -67.46 6.93 47.99
N GLU A 22 -68.22 6.05 47.33
CA GLU A 22 -68.43 5.96 45.87
C GLU A 22 -67.23 6.24 44.96
N ASN A 23 -66.54 5.20 44.44
CA ASN A 23 -65.88 5.28 43.14
C ASN A 23 -65.66 3.89 42.54
N TYR A 24 -66.46 3.55 41.53
CA TYR A 24 -66.19 2.47 40.58
C TYR A 24 -64.88 2.78 39.84
N HIS A 25 -63.83 1.99 40.07
CA HIS A 25 -62.64 2.00 39.20
C HIS A 25 -62.92 1.08 38.01
N PRO A 26 -63.06 1.59 36.77
CA PRO A 26 -63.10 0.72 35.60
C PRO A 26 -61.75 -0.01 35.48
N ASP A 27 -61.81 -1.32 35.22
CA ASP A 27 -60.61 -2.14 34.96
C ASP A 27 -59.73 -1.45 33.90
N PRO A 28 -58.40 -1.40 34.09
CA PRO A 28 -57.51 -0.77 33.14
C PRO A 28 -57.57 -1.51 31.79
N VAL A 29 -58.33 -0.94 30.85
CA VAL A 29 -58.42 -1.48 29.49
C VAL A 29 -57.08 -1.23 28.81
N ALA A 30 -56.36 -2.33 28.54
CA ALA A 30 -55.06 -2.27 27.89
C ALA A 30 -55.12 -1.44 26.58
N PRO A 31 -54.14 -0.56 26.35
CA PRO A 31 -54.22 0.53 25.36
C PRO A 31 -54.38 0.06 23.90
N HIS A 32 -54.11 -1.21 23.61
CA HIS A 32 -54.20 -1.81 22.28
C HIS A 32 -55.63 -1.99 21.74
N LYS A 33 -56.68 -1.83 22.57
CA LYS A 33 -58.09 -1.98 22.13
C LYS A 33 -58.66 -0.77 21.40
N TYR A 34 -58.02 0.40 21.45
CA TYR A 34 -58.49 1.60 20.77
C TYR A 34 -57.87 1.74 19.37
N LYS A 35 -58.69 1.75 18.31
CA LYS A 35 -58.22 1.97 16.91
C LYS A 35 -57.32 3.21 16.78
N LYS A 36 -57.59 4.26 17.56
CA LYS A 36 -56.77 5.48 17.59
C LYS A 36 -55.33 5.20 18.05
N TYR A 37 -55.14 4.31 19.03
CA TYR A 37 -53.80 3.93 19.51
C TYR A 37 -52.98 3.25 18.41
N TRP A 38 -53.60 2.37 17.62
CA TRP A 38 -52.93 1.75 16.46
C TRP A 38 -52.58 2.79 15.40
N ILE A 39 -53.47 3.74 15.11
CA ILE A 39 -53.17 4.83 14.16
C ILE A 39 -51.99 5.67 14.66
N PHE A 40 -52.00 6.11 15.93
CA PHE A 40 -50.92 6.89 16.51
C PHE A 40 -49.60 6.11 16.53
N SER A 41 -49.62 4.85 16.95
CA SER A 41 -48.44 3.98 16.93
C SER A 41 -47.89 3.82 15.51
N THR A 42 -48.75 3.59 14.53
CA THR A 42 -48.32 3.41 13.13
C THR A 42 -47.69 4.70 12.58
N VAL A 43 -48.26 5.87 12.88
CA VAL A 43 -47.68 7.18 12.49
C VAL A 43 -46.31 7.39 13.13
N ILE A 44 -46.15 7.05 14.41
CA ILE A 44 -44.86 7.15 15.11
C ILE A 44 -43.81 6.23 14.46
N HIS A 45 -44.16 4.97 14.18
CA HIS A 45 -43.23 4.04 13.54
C HIS A 45 -42.84 4.49 12.13
N ILE A 46 -43.79 5.01 11.33
CA ILE A 46 -43.50 5.58 10.01
C ILE A 46 -42.56 6.78 10.13
N ALA A 47 -42.77 7.67 11.10
CA ALA A 47 -41.90 8.83 11.32
C ALA A 47 -40.47 8.40 11.70
N VAL A 48 -40.33 7.38 12.56
CA VAL A 48 -39.02 6.82 12.92
C VAL A 48 -38.33 6.19 11.72
N ILE A 49 -39.05 5.45 10.87
CA ILE A 49 -38.49 4.84 9.65
C ILE A 49 -38.03 5.93 8.67
N ILE A 50 -38.81 7.00 8.48
CA ILE A 50 -38.41 8.11 7.60
C ILE A 50 -37.17 8.81 8.16
N PHE A 51 -37.10 9.00 9.48
CA PHE A 51 -35.96 9.62 10.13
C PHE A 51 -34.68 8.78 9.98
N THR A 52 -34.77 7.46 10.16
CA THR A 52 -33.61 6.56 9.99
C THR A 52 -33.16 6.46 8.54
N ILE A 53 -34.07 6.45 7.57
CA ILE A 53 -33.74 6.51 6.15
C ILE A 53 -33.04 7.83 5.81
N SER A 54 -33.49 8.96 6.38
CA SER A 54 -32.88 10.28 6.15
C SER A 54 -31.45 10.35 6.71
N ILE A 55 -31.22 9.76 7.89
CA ILE A 55 -29.88 9.64 8.49
C ILE A 55 -28.99 8.75 7.63
N LEU A 56 -29.48 7.58 7.21
CA LEU A 56 -28.74 6.68 6.32
C LEU A 56 -28.41 7.36 4.99
N GLN A 57 -29.34 8.11 4.39
CA GLN A 57 -29.06 8.91 3.19
C GLN A 57 -28.03 10.01 3.44
N SER A 58 -27.89 10.57 4.64
CA SER A 58 -26.82 11.51 4.98
C SER A 58 -25.44 10.83 5.02
N PHE A 59 -25.38 9.58 5.50
CA PHE A 59 -24.15 8.77 5.53
C PHE A 59 -23.81 8.08 4.19
N TYR A 60 -24.82 7.71 3.41
CA TYR A 60 -24.70 7.08 2.09
C TYR A 60 -24.81 8.08 0.94
N SER A 61 -25.09 9.37 1.20
CA SER A 61 -24.90 10.41 0.21
C SER A 61 -23.43 10.29 -0.18
N PRO A 62 -23.13 9.83 -1.41
CA PRO A 62 -21.76 9.69 -1.83
C PRO A 62 -21.18 11.06 -1.59
N ARG A 63 -20.08 11.15 -0.82
CA ARG A 63 -19.30 12.38 -0.77
C ARG A 63 -19.15 12.76 -2.23
N ARG A 64 -19.89 13.79 -2.66
CA ARG A 64 -19.60 14.48 -3.89
C ARG A 64 -18.28 15.14 -3.55
N THR A 65 -17.21 14.36 -3.65
CA THR A 65 -15.92 14.91 -3.97
C THR A 65 -16.25 15.85 -5.11
N PRO A 66 -15.95 17.15 -4.96
CA PRO A 66 -15.98 18.00 -6.11
C PRO A 66 -15.19 17.22 -7.16
N LYS A 67 -15.82 16.90 -8.30
CA LYS A 67 -15.06 16.76 -9.53
C LYS A 67 -14.55 18.17 -9.81
N ASN A 68 -13.63 18.64 -8.97
CA ASN A 68 -12.50 19.38 -9.43
C ASN A 68 -11.81 18.35 -10.31
N SER A 69 -12.28 18.22 -11.55
CA SER A 69 -11.36 18.07 -12.64
C SER A 69 -10.42 19.25 -12.45
N VAL A 70 -9.35 19.03 -11.69
CA VAL A 70 -8.10 19.71 -11.95
C VAL A 70 -8.02 19.60 -13.46
N PRO A 71 -8.10 20.72 -14.21
CA PRO A 71 -7.88 20.61 -15.63
C PRO A 71 -6.60 19.80 -15.75
N PHE A 72 -6.65 18.68 -16.47
CA PHE A 72 -5.44 18.13 -17.06
C PHE A 72 -4.98 19.24 -18.01
N LEU A 73 -4.40 20.31 -17.45
CA LEU A 73 -3.24 20.92 -18.02
C LEU A 73 -2.36 19.71 -18.27
N PRO A 74 -2.05 19.38 -19.53
CA PRO A 74 -1.05 18.36 -19.77
C PRO A 74 0.11 18.75 -18.87
N VAL A 75 0.37 17.94 -17.84
CA VAL A 75 1.61 18.08 -17.09
C VAL A 75 2.60 17.83 -18.18
N ASN A 76 3.20 18.92 -18.65
CA ASN A 76 4.23 18.84 -19.64
C ASN A 76 5.38 18.16 -18.90
N HIS A 77 5.42 16.82 -18.97
CA HIS A 77 6.50 16.02 -18.41
C HIS A 77 7.84 16.46 -19.02
N ASP A 78 7.80 17.17 -20.16
CA ASP A 78 8.93 17.78 -20.84
C ASP A 78 9.28 19.19 -20.32
N SER A 79 8.46 19.81 -19.46
CA SER A 79 8.79 21.13 -18.88
C SER A 79 9.94 21.07 -17.89
N HIS A 80 10.18 19.91 -17.26
CA HIS A 80 11.39 19.63 -16.50
C HIS A 80 12.56 19.15 -17.36
N LEU A 81 12.27 18.84 -18.64
CA LEU A 81 13.26 18.45 -19.65
C LEU A 81 13.71 19.66 -20.49
N VAL A 82 13.26 20.89 -20.14
CA VAL A 82 13.79 22.13 -20.69
C VAL A 82 15.16 22.39 -20.08
N GLY A 83 16.15 21.80 -20.74
CA GLY A 83 17.54 21.78 -20.38
C GLY A 83 18.06 20.48 -20.96
N ASP A 84 18.87 20.59 -22.02
CA ASP A 84 19.44 19.47 -22.76
C ASP A 84 19.71 18.30 -21.82
N ILE A 85 18.82 17.30 -21.79
CA ILE A 85 19.10 16.09 -21.02
C ILE A 85 20.30 15.51 -21.73
N LEU A 86 21.48 15.67 -21.16
CA LEU A 86 22.66 14.97 -21.62
C LEU A 86 22.53 13.51 -21.16
N SER A 87 21.46 12.82 -21.60
CA SER A 87 21.43 11.37 -21.53
C SER A 87 22.45 10.92 -22.57
N PRO A 88 23.45 10.11 -22.20
CA PRO A 88 24.48 9.63 -23.13
C PRO A 88 23.92 8.96 -24.40
N LEU A 89 22.62 8.64 -24.41
CA LEU A 89 21.91 7.96 -25.50
C LEU A 89 20.85 8.82 -26.21
N ASN A 90 20.76 10.13 -25.97
CA ASN A 90 19.67 10.95 -26.51
C ASN A 90 19.52 10.89 -28.05
N ASN A 91 20.62 10.69 -28.78
CA ASN A 91 20.62 10.56 -30.24
C ASN A 91 20.79 9.11 -30.73
N HIS A 92 20.89 8.15 -29.81
CA HIS A 92 21.16 6.74 -30.09
C HIS A 92 20.06 5.79 -29.58
N ALA A 93 19.08 6.29 -28.83
CA ALA A 93 17.91 5.54 -28.39
C ALA A 93 16.66 5.96 -29.18
N GLN A 94 16.01 4.98 -29.82
CA GLN A 94 14.66 5.15 -30.32
C GLN A 94 13.70 4.62 -29.26
N HIS A 95 12.67 5.38 -28.93
CA HIS A 95 11.62 4.94 -28.01
C HIS A 95 10.32 4.74 -28.80
N LYS A 96 9.55 3.73 -28.42
CA LYS A 96 8.20 3.52 -28.92
C LYS A 96 7.25 3.62 -27.73
N ILE A 97 6.32 4.56 -27.80
CA ILE A 97 5.24 4.65 -26.82
C ILE A 97 4.19 3.63 -27.23
N GLU A 98 4.16 2.49 -26.54
CA GLU A 98 3.11 1.50 -26.68
C GLU A 98 2.14 1.62 -25.51
N ALA A 99 0.87 1.90 -25.80
CA ALA A 99 -0.20 1.76 -24.83
C ALA A 99 -0.44 0.25 -24.63
N LEU A 100 0.21 -0.30 -23.61
CA LEU A 100 -0.05 -1.63 -23.09
C LEU A 100 -1.54 -1.71 -22.67
N SER A 101 -2.26 -2.72 -23.18
CA SER A 101 -3.67 -2.93 -22.78
C SER A 101 -3.73 -3.22 -21.28
N THR A 102 -4.86 -2.93 -20.62
CA THR A 102 -5.04 -3.22 -19.18
C THR A 102 -4.73 -4.69 -18.84
N ASP A 103 -4.89 -5.59 -19.82
CA ASP A 103 -4.67 -7.04 -19.71
C ASP A 103 -3.28 -7.50 -20.21
N SER A 104 -2.40 -6.60 -20.66
CA SER A 104 -1.04 -6.99 -21.10
C SER A 104 -0.05 -7.14 -19.95
N TRP A 105 -0.53 -7.02 -18.71
CA TRP A 105 0.23 -7.37 -17.53
C TRP A 105 0.19 -8.90 -17.41
N ASP A 106 1.31 -9.56 -17.70
CA ASP A 106 1.51 -10.96 -17.37
C ASP A 106 1.99 -11.04 -15.91
N PRO A 107 1.12 -11.35 -14.94
CA PRO A 107 1.50 -11.42 -13.53
C PRO A 107 2.43 -12.59 -13.23
N GLU A 108 2.52 -13.59 -14.11
CA GLU A 108 3.32 -14.80 -13.87
C GLU A 108 4.75 -14.62 -14.36
N LEU A 109 4.95 -13.87 -15.45
CA LEU A 109 6.26 -13.78 -16.10
C LEU A 109 7.28 -12.92 -15.34
N TYR A 110 6.85 -11.81 -14.72
CA TYR A 110 7.77 -10.93 -13.99
C TYR A 110 7.47 -10.84 -12.49
N PHE A 111 6.32 -11.34 -12.02
CA PHE A 111 5.90 -11.32 -10.62
C PHE A 111 5.75 -12.75 -10.08
N GLY A 112 5.27 -12.92 -8.85
CA GLY A 112 5.02 -14.23 -8.24
C GLY A 112 6.26 -15.09 -7.92
N GLU A 113 6.02 -16.38 -7.69
CA GLU A 113 7.05 -17.41 -7.44
C GLU A 113 8.01 -17.54 -8.63
N PRO A 114 9.28 -17.86 -8.40
CA PRO A 114 10.23 -18.05 -9.49
C PRO A 114 9.93 -19.32 -10.28
N THR A 115 9.91 -19.18 -11.60
CA THR A 115 9.84 -20.27 -12.56
C THR A 115 10.96 -20.12 -13.58
N TYR A 116 11.22 -21.17 -14.34
CA TYR A 116 12.21 -21.14 -15.42
C TYR A 116 11.88 -20.04 -16.45
N GLU A 117 10.61 -19.89 -16.80
CA GLU A 117 10.10 -18.89 -17.74
C GLU A 117 10.28 -17.46 -17.19
N SER A 118 9.94 -17.24 -15.92
CA SER A 118 10.17 -15.96 -15.25
C SER A 118 11.65 -15.61 -15.22
N ASP A 119 12.52 -16.56 -14.88
CA ASP A 119 13.97 -16.34 -14.86
C ASP A 119 14.52 -15.98 -16.23
N ARG A 120 14.03 -16.65 -17.29
CA ARG A 120 14.37 -16.31 -18.68
C ARG A 120 13.94 -14.89 -19.03
N ALA A 121 12.73 -14.49 -18.65
CA ALA A 121 12.23 -13.14 -18.90
C ALA A 121 13.04 -12.07 -18.16
N TRP A 122 13.33 -12.27 -16.87
CA TRP A 122 14.21 -11.40 -16.09
C TRP A 122 15.63 -11.33 -16.65
N ASN A 123 16.17 -12.44 -17.16
CA ASN A 123 17.46 -12.44 -17.84
C ASN A 123 17.42 -11.62 -19.13
N ALA A 124 16.39 -11.81 -19.96
CA ALA A 124 16.22 -11.08 -21.22
C ALA A 124 16.03 -9.58 -20.98
N LEU A 125 15.27 -9.21 -19.95
CA LEU A 125 15.01 -7.80 -19.59
C LEU A 125 16.27 -7.03 -19.19
N ILE A 126 17.24 -7.72 -18.56
CA ILE A 126 18.44 -7.09 -18.00
C ILE A 126 19.66 -7.25 -18.93
N TYR A 127 19.55 -8.03 -20.01
CA TYR A 127 20.67 -8.31 -20.92
C TYR A 127 20.63 -7.39 -22.16
N PRO A 128 21.77 -6.82 -22.61
CA PRO A 128 23.11 -6.86 -22.03
C PRO A 128 23.28 -5.94 -20.81
N ARG A 129 23.97 -6.45 -19.80
CA ARG A 129 24.08 -5.82 -18.47
C ARG A 129 25.05 -4.66 -18.40
N SER A 130 26.10 -4.68 -19.19
CA SER A 130 27.19 -3.73 -19.06
C SER A 130 27.78 -3.39 -20.41
N PHE A 131 28.32 -2.19 -20.51
CA PHE A 131 29.07 -1.73 -21.65
C PHE A 131 30.46 -1.29 -21.22
N ARG A 132 31.39 -1.38 -22.16
CA ARG A 132 32.77 -0.96 -21.98
C ARG A 132 32.86 0.55 -22.19
N VAL A 133 33.59 1.22 -21.31
CA VAL A 133 33.97 2.63 -21.39
C VAL A 133 35.48 2.67 -21.47
N HIS A 134 36.02 3.43 -22.43
CA HIS A 134 37.45 3.54 -22.57
C HIS A 134 38.06 4.36 -21.43
N LYS A 135 39.34 4.10 -21.11
CA LYS A 135 40.05 4.76 -20.00
C LYS A 135 39.93 6.28 -20.03
N ASP A 136 40.12 6.88 -21.19
CA ASP A 136 40.06 8.33 -21.40
C ASP A 136 38.64 8.89 -21.18
N GLU A 137 37.61 8.16 -21.63
CA GLU A 137 36.21 8.49 -21.34
C GLU A 137 35.88 8.37 -19.86
N ALA A 138 36.34 7.30 -19.20
CA ALA A 138 36.14 7.10 -17.77
C ALA A 138 36.78 8.22 -16.94
N VAL A 139 37.99 8.68 -17.31
CA VAL A 139 38.63 9.84 -16.68
C VAL A 139 37.81 11.11 -16.89
N ARG A 140 37.34 11.37 -18.12
CA ARG A 140 36.51 12.55 -18.44
C ARG A 140 35.19 12.56 -17.69
N LEU A 141 34.60 11.39 -17.46
CA LEU A 141 33.32 11.21 -16.77
C LEU A 141 33.47 11.02 -15.25
N ASN A 142 34.70 11.06 -14.71
CA ASN A 142 35.00 10.76 -13.32
C ASN A 142 34.48 9.37 -12.86
N MET A 143 34.57 8.37 -13.75
CA MET A 143 34.12 6.98 -13.53
C MET A 143 35.30 6.01 -13.32
N THR A 144 36.46 6.50 -12.89
CA THR A 144 37.69 5.69 -12.72
C THR A 144 37.64 4.76 -11.51
N GLU A 145 36.64 4.89 -10.64
CA GLU A 145 36.36 3.96 -9.54
C GLU A 145 35.47 2.78 -9.96
N SER A 146 35.12 2.68 -11.24
CA SER A 146 34.31 1.60 -11.78
C SER A 146 35.11 0.29 -11.96
N ILE A 147 34.44 -0.77 -12.41
CA ILE A 147 35.05 -2.10 -12.53
C ILE A 147 36.08 -2.10 -13.67
N LEU A 148 37.34 -2.39 -13.36
CA LEU A 148 38.40 -2.54 -14.37
C LEU A 148 38.16 -3.82 -15.21
N LEU A 149 38.16 -3.69 -16.53
CA LEU A 149 38.04 -4.81 -17.45
C LEU A 149 39.41 -5.36 -17.83
N GLN A 150 39.61 -6.66 -17.62
CA GLN A 150 40.82 -7.35 -18.06
C GLN A 150 40.60 -8.12 -19.38
N PRO A 151 41.62 -8.17 -20.27
CA PRO A 151 42.88 -7.42 -20.22
C PRO A 151 42.69 -5.95 -20.64
N GLY A 152 43.45 -5.04 -20.01
CA GLY A 152 43.49 -3.61 -20.37
C GLY A 152 43.17 -2.67 -19.21
N ASP A 153 42.96 -1.41 -19.57
CA ASP A 153 42.71 -0.29 -18.65
C ASP A 153 41.30 0.33 -18.85
N ASP A 154 40.44 -0.37 -19.59
CA ASP A 154 39.05 0.05 -19.82
C ASP A 154 38.17 -0.30 -18.61
N PHE A 155 37.03 0.35 -18.51
CA PHE A 155 36.09 0.19 -17.41
C PHE A 155 34.77 -0.42 -17.89
N GLY A 156 34.18 -1.28 -17.06
CA GLY A 156 32.86 -1.84 -17.27
C GLY A 156 31.84 -1.06 -16.46
N THR A 157 30.82 -0.53 -17.14
CA THR A 157 29.73 0.20 -16.48
C THR A 157 28.36 -0.30 -16.92
N MET A 158 27.31 0.17 -16.27
CA MET A 158 25.92 -0.21 -16.50
C MET A 158 25.05 1.06 -16.51
N LEU A 159 24.03 1.10 -17.36
CA LEU A 159 23.04 2.19 -17.32
C LEU A 159 22.30 2.16 -15.99
N GLY A 160 22.02 3.33 -15.38
CA GLY A 160 21.32 3.39 -14.10
C GLY A 160 19.99 2.64 -14.08
N ALA A 161 19.23 2.68 -15.18
CA ALA A 161 17.99 1.90 -15.30
C ALA A 161 18.24 0.37 -15.25
N LEU A 162 19.31 -0.12 -15.88
CA LEU A 162 19.70 -1.53 -15.81
C LEU A 162 20.23 -1.90 -14.42
N HIS A 163 20.90 -0.98 -13.72
CA HIS A 163 21.34 -1.18 -12.34
C HIS A 163 20.14 -1.32 -11.40
N ASN A 164 19.13 -0.47 -11.55
CA ASN A 164 17.88 -0.57 -10.78
C ASN A 164 17.19 -1.94 -10.99
N LEU A 165 17.08 -2.39 -12.23
CA LEU A 165 16.50 -3.70 -12.55
C LEU A 165 17.35 -4.86 -12.00
N HIS A 166 18.68 -4.75 -12.05
CA HIS A 166 19.59 -5.71 -11.44
C HIS A 166 19.38 -5.83 -9.92
N CYS A 167 19.31 -4.70 -9.20
CA CYS A 167 19.05 -4.68 -7.76
C CYS A 167 17.67 -5.26 -7.43
N LEU A 168 16.64 -4.91 -8.20
CA LEU A 168 15.29 -5.46 -8.01
C LEU A 168 15.27 -6.98 -8.17
N ARG A 169 15.98 -7.51 -9.17
CA ARG A 169 16.15 -8.97 -9.33
C ARG A 169 16.89 -9.59 -8.15
N ARG A 170 17.93 -8.94 -7.60
CA ARG A 170 18.64 -9.46 -6.41
C ARG A 170 17.72 -9.53 -5.19
N ILE A 171 16.84 -8.54 -5.00
CA ILE A 171 15.81 -8.56 -3.95
C ILE A 171 14.87 -9.76 -4.17
N ARG A 172 14.36 -9.96 -5.39
CA ARG A 172 13.53 -11.13 -5.72
C ARG A 172 14.25 -12.44 -5.37
N GLN A 173 15.53 -12.56 -5.72
CA GLN A 173 16.31 -13.77 -5.43
C GLN A 173 16.50 -14.04 -3.94
N MET A 174 16.54 -13.01 -3.10
CA MET A 174 16.53 -13.18 -1.64
C MET A 174 15.18 -13.66 -1.10
N LEU A 175 14.08 -13.10 -1.62
CA LEU A 175 12.73 -13.50 -1.20
C LEU A 175 12.49 -14.99 -1.47
N TYR A 176 13.07 -15.50 -2.56
CA TYR A 176 13.00 -16.91 -2.94
C TYR A 176 14.35 -17.62 -2.80
N SER A 177 15.05 -17.38 -1.67
CA SER A 177 16.39 -17.92 -1.46
C SER A 177 16.46 -19.45 -1.53
N ASP A 178 15.40 -20.16 -1.17
CA ASP A 178 15.40 -21.63 -1.23
C ASP A 178 15.32 -22.16 -2.65
N TYR A 179 14.75 -21.39 -3.58
CA TYR A 179 14.75 -21.71 -5.01
C TYR A 179 16.09 -21.39 -5.67
N TYR A 180 16.64 -20.20 -5.41
CA TYR A 180 17.87 -19.73 -6.07
C TYR A 180 19.17 -20.23 -5.44
N TYR A 181 19.13 -20.52 -4.13
CA TYR A 181 20.28 -20.92 -3.33
C TYR A 181 19.92 -22.09 -2.40
N PRO A 182 19.45 -23.23 -2.95
CA PRO A 182 18.98 -24.37 -2.15
C PRO A 182 20.07 -24.91 -1.22
N ASP A 183 21.30 -24.94 -1.70
CA ASP A 183 22.46 -25.51 -0.99
C ASP A 183 23.28 -24.46 -0.22
N ALA A 184 22.85 -23.18 -0.21
CA ALA A 184 23.60 -22.14 0.48
C ALA A 184 23.51 -22.30 2.00
N SER A 185 24.67 -22.18 2.65
CA SER A 185 24.77 -22.15 4.10
C SER A 185 24.01 -20.96 4.69
N PRO A 186 23.63 -21.00 5.98
CA PRO A 186 22.99 -19.86 6.65
C PRO A 186 23.81 -18.57 6.55
N GLU A 187 25.14 -18.66 6.60
CA GLU A 187 26.06 -17.54 6.47
C GLU A 187 26.04 -16.93 5.06
N GLU A 188 26.06 -17.76 4.02
CA GLU A 188 25.95 -17.29 2.62
C GLU A 188 24.58 -16.66 2.34
N LYS A 189 23.49 -17.23 2.89
CA LYS A 189 22.15 -16.63 2.76
C LYS A 189 22.11 -15.26 3.43
N GLU A 190 22.71 -15.12 4.61
CA GLU A 190 22.79 -13.85 5.33
C GLU A 190 23.66 -12.81 4.61
N TYR A 191 24.83 -13.22 4.12
CA TYR A 191 25.67 -12.37 3.28
C TYR A 191 24.92 -11.87 2.05
N ASN A 192 24.24 -12.76 1.32
CA ASN A 192 23.46 -12.39 0.15
C ASN A 192 22.32 -11.42 0.50
N ARG A 193 21.68 -11.60 1.66
CA ARG A 193 20.66 -10.67 2.15
C ARG A 193 21.23 -9.27 2.38
N ASN A 194 22.29 -9.18 3.17
CA ASN A 194 22.92 -7.90 3.50
C ASN A 194 23.48 -7.22 2.25
N HIS A 195 24.05 -7.99 1.33
CA HIS A 195 24.56 -7.46 0.06
C HIS A 195 23.45 -6.82 -0.77
N ALA A 196 22.29 -7.46 -0.95
CA ALA A 196 21.26 -6.84 -1.79
C ALA A 196 20.60 -5.62 -1.13
N TYR A 197 20.40 -5.63 0.20
CA TYR A 197 19.92 -4.45 0.91
C TYR A 197 20.89 -3.28 0.77
N TRP A 198 22.18 -3.53 1.07
CA TRP A 198 23.20 -2.50 1.00
C TRP A 198 23.35 -1.94 -0.42
N LYS A 199 23.39 -2.80 -1.45
CA LYS A 199 23.49 -2.35 -2.85
C LYS A 199 22.29 -1.53 -3.30
N SER A 200 21.08 -1.92 -2.89
CA SER A 200 19.87 -1.17 -3.22
C SER A 200 19.84 0.20 -2.52
N LEU A 201 20.26 0.25 -1.26
CA LEU A 201 20.36 1.48 -0.49
C LEU A 201 21.43 2.41 -1.05
N GLN A 202 22.63 1.90 -1.31
CA GLN A 202 23.76 2.64 -1.89
C GLN A 202 23.35 3.35 -3.18
N GLN A 203 22.67 2.66 -4.10
CA GLN A 203 22.21 3.26 -5.36
C GLN A 203 21.22 4.42 -5.14
N ILE A 204 20.31 4.31 -4.16
CA ILE A 204 19.37 5.39 -3.81
C ILE A 204 20.13 6.60 -3.26
N LEU A 205 21.11 6.36 -2.41
CA LEU A 205 21.91 7.41 -1.76
C LEU A 205 22.79 8.15 -2.77
N GLU A 206 23.48 7.41 -3.65
CA GLU A 206 24.24 7.98 -4.77
C GLU A 206 23.34 8.81 -5.69
N SER A 207 22.14 8.32 -6.04
CA SER A 207 21.19 9.06 -6.89
C SER A 207 20.68 10.36 -6.25
N ARG A 208 20.72 10.46 -4.92
CA ARG A 208 20.32 11.65 -4.16
C ARG A 208 21.49 12.56 -3.80
N ASN A 209 22.71 12.22 -4.24
CA ASN A 209 23.95 12.86 -3.82
C ASN A 209 24.05 12.95 -2.28
N PHE A 210 23.60 11.91 -1.58
CA PHE A 210 23.57 11.89 -0.13
C PHE A 210 24.99 11.65 0.42
N PRO A 211 25.52 12.50 1.31
CA PRO A 211 26.89 12.33 1.82
C PRO A 211 27.04 11.05 2.65
N ASN A 212 28.04 10.24 2.33
CA ASN A 212 28.30 8.98 3.05
C ASN A 212 28.60 9.18 4.55
N GLU A 213 29.20 10.31 4.92
CA GLU A 213 29.46 10.73 6.29
C GLU A 213 28.17 10.81 7.15
N ASN A 214 27.03 11.12 6.53
CA ASN A 214 25.73 11.18 7.21
C ASN A 214 25.07 9.81 7.37
N LEU A 215 25.55 8.76 6.70
CA LEU A 215 25.06 7.39 6.86
C LEU A 215 25.63 6.73 8.10
N MET A 216 26.92 6.97 8.35
CA MET A 216 27.67 6.35 9.44
C MET A 216 27.51 7.10 10.77
N ALA A 217 26.96 8.32 10.76
CA ALA A 217 26.78 9.14 11.95
C ALA A 217 25.84 8.53 13.00
N ASN A 218 24.96 7.59 12.62
CA ASN A 218 23.99 6.95 13.51
C ASN A 218 24.10 5.42 13.58
N THR A 219 25.03 4.81 12.84
CA THR A 219 25.37 3.40 13.01
C THR A 219 26.54 3.35 13.98
N GLY A 220 26.24 3.24 15.28
CA GLY A 220 27.27 3.01 16.30
C GLY A 220 28.18 1.83 15.94
N PRO A 221 29.32 1.67 16.61
CA PRO A 221 30.25 0.60 16.29
C PRO A 221 29.53 -0.76 16.32
N LEU A 222 29.81 -1.58 15.31
CA LEU A 222 29.38 -2.98 15.29
C LEU A 222 30.01 -3.65 16.52
N ASN A 223 29.17 -3.96 17.52
CA ASN A 223 29.54 -4.79 18.66
C ASN A 223 29.70 -6.25 18.26
#